data_AF-A0A960R218-F1
#
_entry.id   AF-A0A960R218-F1
#
_cell.length_a   1.000
_cell.length_b   1.000
_cell.length_c   1.000
_cell.angle_alpha   90.00
_cell.angle_beta   90.00
_cell.angle_gamma   90.00
#
_symmetry.space_group_name_H-M   'P 1'
#
loop_
_entity.id
_entity.type
_entity.pdbx_description
1 polymer ?
#
loop_
_entity_poly.entity_id
_entity_poly.type
_entity_poly.pdbx_seq_one_letter_code
_entity_poly.pdbx_strand_id
1 'polypeptide(L)'
;MQGSNSLHSIRKFSPDTLLGQRHFYIVCGDRHWQYHAIDPSGIEEFSCGALVDANSRLGRKSGDPQSTDPEGLIRQPYLQDPRSGGYLAIEVTDGKLTFTWRDEHGVELHRTVKE
;
A
#
# COMPACT_ATOMS: atom_id res chain seq x y z
N MET A 1 -29.00 31.03 6.74
CA MET A 1 -28.97 29.56 6.92
C MET A 1 -27.70 29.07 6.22
N GLN A 2 -26.65 28.80 6.98
CA GLN A 2 -25.35 28.36 6.46
C GLN A 2 -25.45 26.88 6.06
N GLY A 3 -25.29 26.59 4.78
CA GLY A 3 -25.09 25.23 4.27
C GLY A 3 -23.60 24.91 4.27
N SER A 4 -23.16 24.08 5.21
CA SER A 4 -21.80 23.55 5.24
C SER A 4 -21.66 22.53 4.11
N ASN A 5 -20.94 22.88 3.05
CA ASN A 5 -20.42 21.90 2.09
C ASN A 5 -19.08 21.41 2.63
N SER A 6 -19.08 20.26 3.31
CA SER A 6 -17.84 19.54 3.62
C SER A 6 -17.25 19.03 2.30
N LEU A 7 -16.28 19.77 1.76
CA LEU A 7 -15.47 19.38 0.62
C LEU A 7 -14.51 18.25 1.03
N HIS A 8 -15.01 17.02 1.12
CA HIS A 8 -14.17 15.85 0.90
C HIS A 8 -14.22 15.52 -0.59
N SER A 9 -13.60 16.38 -1.41
CA SER A 9 -13.38 16.05 -2.82
C SER A 9 -12.35 14.92 -2.87
N ILE A 10 -12.81 13.67 -2.98
CA ILE A 10 -11.97 12.56 -3.43
C ILE A 10 -11.38 13.01 -4.76
N ARG A 11 -10.06 13.28 -4.79
CA ARG A 11 -9.37 13.70 -6.01
C ARG A 11 -9.35 12.50 -6.95
N LYS A 12 -10.31 12.45 -7.88
CA LYS A 12 -10.24 11.51 -9.00
C LYS A 12 -9.22 12.03 -10.01
N PHE A 13 -8.27 11.18 -10.38
CA PHE A 13 -7.33 11.51 -11.45
C PHE A 13 -8.05 11.49 -12.80
N SER A 14 -7.68 12.41 -13.70
CA SER A 14 -8.20 12.39 -15.06
C SER A 14 -7.76 11.11 -15.76
N PRO A 15 -8.63 10.42 -16.50
CA PRO A 15 -8.26 9.22 -17.26
C PRO A 15 -7.17 9.51 -18.29
N ASP A 16 -7.01 10.75 -18.74
CA ASP A 16 -5.96 11.15 -19.69
C ASP A 16 -4.56 11.20 -19.06
N THR A 17 -4.46 11.01 -17.74
CA THR A 17 -3.19 10.91 -17.02
C THR A 17 -2.87 9.46 -16.68
N LEU A 18 -1.59 9.14 -16.54
CA LEU A 18 -1.14 7.81 -16.10
C LEU A 18 -1.83 7.35 -14.80
N LEU A 19 -2.09 8.29 -13.88
CA LEU A 19 -2.74 8.02 -12.59
C LEU A 19 -4.24 7.71 -12.71
N GLY A 20 -4.87 8.08 -13.83
CA GLY A 20 -6.26 7.74 -14.12
C GLY A 20 -6.44 6.47 -14.94
N GLN A 21 -5.34 5.81 -15.34
CA GLN A 21 -5.38 4.56 -16.08
C GLN A 21 -5.68 3.38 -15.14
N ARG A 22 -6.43 2.40 -15.64
CA ARG A 22 -6.59 1.11 -14.95
C ARG A 22 -5.26 0.36 -14.96
N HIS A 23 -5.02 -0.45 -13.94
CA HIS A 23 -3.82 -1.30 -13.79
C HIS A 23 -2.50 -0.51 -13.60
N PHE A 24 -2.59 0.70 -13.06
CA PHE A 24 -1.43 1.43 -12.54
C PHE A 24 -1.23 1.11 -11.05
N TYR A 25 -0.01 0.77 -10.66
CA TYR A 25 0.37 0.42 -9.29
C TYR A 25 1.68 1.11 -8.91
N ILE A 26 1.81 1.54 -7.65
CA ILE A 26 3.04 2.13 -7.11
C ILE A 26 3.78 1.09 -6.29
N VAL A 27 5.09 0.95 -6.51
CA VAL A 27 5.98 0.11 -5.70
C VAL A 27 7.05 1.01 -5.07
N CYS A 28 7.26 0.89 -3.76
CA CYS A 28 8.22 1.73 -3.03
C CYS A 28 8.95 0.97 -1.90
N GLY A 29 9.98 1.59 -1.33
CA GLY A 29 10.81 0.95 -0.29
C GLY A 29 11.50 1.89 0.71
N ASP A 30 11.18 3.20 0.74
CA ASP A 30 11.76 4.11 1.74
C ASP A 30 11.34 3.75 3.17
N ARG A 31 10.09 3.30 3.33
CA ARG A 31 9.58 2.86 4.62
C ARG A 31 10.10 1.47 4.93
N HIS A 32 10.83 1.33 6.03
CA HIS A 32 11.42 0.07 6.49
C HIS A 32 10.39 -0.95 7.04
N TRP A 33 9.21 -1.04 6.43
CA TRP A 33 8.19 -2.01 6.76
C TRP A 33 7.38 -2.34 5.51
N GLN A 34 6.78 -3.52 5.50
CA GLN A 34 6.00 -4.04 4.40
C GLN A 34 4.52 -3.70 4.58
N TYR A 35 3.89 -3.22 3.51
CA TYR A 35 2.45 -2.92 3.52
C TYR A 35 1.87 -2.86 2.11
N HIS A 36 0.55 -2.96 2.07
CA HIS A 36 -0.31 -2.61 0.95
C HIS A 36 -1.25 -1.51 1.41
N ALA A 37 -1.24 -0.36 0.73
CA ALA A 37 -2.10 0.78 1.01
C ALA A 37 -2.90 1.15 -0.23
N ILE A 38 -4.14 1.59 -0.02
CA ILE A 38 -5.04 2.04 -1.07
C ILE A 38 -5.61 3.38 -0.62
N ASP A 39 -5.27 4.42 -1.36
CA ASP A 39 -5.73 5.77 -1.04
C ASP A 39 -7.20 5.97 -1.46
N PRO A 40 -7.87 7.04 -1.00
CA PRO A 40 -9.26 7.32 -1.37
C PRO A 40 -9.54 7.47 -2.87
N SER A 41 -8.53 7.80 -3.68
CA SER A 41 -8.65 7.84 -5.14
C SER A 41 -8.66 6.46 -5.79
N GLY A 42 -8.20 5.42 -5.08
CA GLY A 42 -8.11 4.04 -5.54
C GLY A 42 -6.73 3.63 -6.03
N ILE A 43 -5.70 4.48 -5.95
CA ILE A 43 -4.32 4.11 -6.26
C ILE A 43 -3.83 3.15 -5.18
N GLU A 44 -3.20 2.08 -5.63
CA GLU A 44 -2.63 1.06 -4.75
C GLU A 44 -1.11 1.21 -4.70
N GLU A 45 -0.58 1.24 -3.48
CA GLU A 45 0.84 1.28 -3.16
C GLU A 45 1.26 0.00 -2.45
N PHE A 46 2.31 -0.63 -2.96
CA PHE A 46 2.93 -1.85 -2.46
C PHE A 46 4.33 -1.49 -1.96
N SER A 47 4.56 -1.62 -0.65
CA SER A 47 5.83 -1.24 -0.05
C SER A 47 6.57 -2.44 0.53
N CYS A 48 7.88 -2.44 0.33
CA CYS A 48 8.82 -3.38 0.95
C CYS A 48 10.19 -2.73 1.06
N GLY A 49 10.49 -2.11 2.21
CA GLY A 49 11.70 -1.29 2.35
C GLY A 49 12.81 -1.81 3.24
N ALA A 50 12.58 -2.87 4.02
CA ALA A 50 13.63 -3.49 4.83
C ALA A 50 14.07 -4.79 4.17
N LEU A 51 15.33 -4.89 3.74
CA LEU A 51 15.86 -6.15 3.20
C LEU A 51 16.04 -7.21 4.29
N VAL A 52 16.34 -6.79 5.52
CA VAL A 52 16.59 -7.67 6.67
C VAL A 52 15.81 -7.23 7.92
N ASP A 53 15.52 -8.19 8.79
CA ASP A 53 14.74 -8.01 10.03
C ASP A 53 15.35 -6.94 10.95
N ALA A 54 16.68 -6.87 11.01
CA ALA A 54 17.42 -5.90 11.83
C ALA A 54 17.11 -4.44 11.46
N ASN A 55 16.71 -4.18 10.21
CA ASN A 55 16.34 -2.85 9.75
C ASN A 55 14.83 -2.60 9.76
N SER A 56 14.03 -3.63 10.02
CA SER A 56 12.57 -3.61 9.93
C SER A 56 11.91 -2.89 11.11
N ARG A 57 10.78 -2.21 10.83
CA ARG A 57 9.97 -1.44 11.79
C ARG A 57 8.51 -1.88 11.72
N LEU A 58 7.70 -1.59 12.73
CA LEU A 58 6.24 -1.68 12.57
C LEU A 58 5.72 -0.34 12.05
N GLY A 59 4.94 -0.39 10.97
CA GLY A 59 4.19 0.78 10.52
C GLY A 59 3.02 1.08 11.46
N ARG A 60 2.54 2.33 11.44
CA ARG A 60 1.29 2.69 12.12
C ARG A 60 0.09 2.36 11.23
N LYS A 61 -0.96 1.83 11.85
CA LYS A 61 -2.24 1.59 11.18
C LYS A 61 -2.86 2.92 10.75
N SER A 62 -3.54 2.91 9.61
CA SER A 62 -4.44 3.99 9.22
C SER A 62 -5.49 4.21 10.34
N GLY A 63 -5.78 5.47 10.67
CA GLY A 63 -6.67 5.86 11.76
C GLY A 63 -6.00 5.97 13.13
N ASP A 64 -4.71 5.61 13.26
CA ASP A 64 -3.94 5.93 14.47
C ASP A 64 -3.73 7.45 14.54
N PRO A 65 -4.08 8.14 15.66
CA PRO A 65 -3.91 9.58 15.82
C PRO A 65 -2.48 10.10 15.61
N GLN A 66 -1.48 9.22 15.75
CA GLN A 66 -0.07 9.54 15.52
C GLN A 66 0.45 9.07 14.15
N SER A 67 -0.41 8.51 13.28
CA SER A 67 -0.05 8.17 11.90
C SER A 67 -0.08 9.40 11.00
N THR A 68 0.31 9.21 9.74
CA THR A 68 0.15 10.23 8.69
C THR A 68 -1.25 10.26 8.08
N ASP A 69 -2.17 9.42 8.56
CA ASP A 69 -3.57 9.32 8.15
C ASP A 69 -4.47 9.11 9.38
N PRO A 70 -4.55 10.10 10.28
CA PRO A 70 -5.31 9.97 11.54
C PRO A 70 -6.82 9.86 11.31
N GLU A 71 -7.35 10.34 10.18
CA GLU A 71 -8.75 10.18 9.80
C GLU A 71 -9.10 8.78 9.30
N GLY A 72 -8.11 7.93 9.03
CA GLY A 72 -8.35 6.54 8.66
C GLY A 72 -8.84 6.35 7.22
N LEU A 73 -8.46 7.24 6.31
CA LEU A 73 -9.00 7.25 4.95
C LEU A 73 -8.31 6.22 4.03
N ILE A 74 -7.07 5.85 4.34
CA ILE A 74 -6.31 4.84 3.59
C ILE A 74 -6.77 3.45 4.00
N ARG A 75 -7.23 2.65 3.04
CA ARG A 75 -7.44 1.22 3.29
C ARG A 75 -6.07 0.54 3.30
N GLN A 76 -5.76 -0.22 4.36
CA GLN A 76 -4.52 -0.99 4.46
C GLN A 76 -4.81 -2.50 4.43
N PRO A 77 -4.97 -3.13 3.24
CA PRO A 77 -5.20 -4.58 3.16
C PRO A 77 -4.08 -5.42 3.77
N TYR A 78 -2.86 -4.89 3.81
CA TYR A 78 -1.72 -5.53 4.44
C TYR A 78 -0.88 -4.49 5.17
N LEU A 79 -0.53 -4.80 6.41
CA LEU A 79 0.46 -4.10 7.20
C LEU A 79 1.20 -5.18 7.98
N GLN A 80 2.51 -5.27 7.83
CA GLN A 80 3.26 -6.32 8.49
C GLN A 80 3.08 -6.30 10.01
N ASP A 81 2.85 -7.47 10.58
CA ASP A 81 2.89 -7.75 12.01
C ASP A 81 3.08 -9.26 12.16
N PRO A 82 4.24 -9.75 12.67
CA PRO A 82 5.33 -9.03 13.32
C PRO A 82 6.25 -8.25 12.36
N ARG A 83 7.30 -7.62 12.91
CA ARG A 83 8.37 -7.00 12.10
C ARG A 83 9.08 -8.09 11.30
N SER A 84 9.25 -7.86 10.01
CA SER A 84 10.10 -8.69 9.15
C SER A 84 10.71 -7.87 8.02
N GLY A 85 11.94 -8.20 7.61
CA GLY A 85 12.55 -7.75 6.37
C GLY A 85 12.13 -8.63 5.19
N GLY A 86 12.86 -8.53 4.07
CA GLY A 86 12.70 -9.39 2.91
C GLY A 86 12.48 -8.62 1.61
N TYR A 87 11.61 -9.15 0.75
CA TYR A 87 11.40 -8.62 -0.59
C TYR A 87 9.96 -8.81 -1.10
N LEU A 88 9.60 -7.97 -2.08
CA LEU A 88 8.35 -8.08 -2.81
C LEU A 88 8.60 -8.78 -4.15
N ALA A 89 8.07 -9.99 -4.31
CA ALA A 89 8.04 -10.68 -5.59
C ALA A 89 6.80 -10.24 -6.39
N ILE A 90 7.02 -9.80 -7.62
CA ILE A 90 5.97 -9.36 -8.54
C ILE A 90 6.00 -10.26 -9.77
N GLU A 91 4.91 -10.98 -10.02
CA GLU A 91 4.82 -11.98 -11.07
C GLU A 91 3.63 -11.67 -12.00
N VAL A 92 3.83 -11.80 -13.31
CA VAL A 92 2.77 -11.68 -14.31
C VAL A 92 2.51 -13.04 -14.93
N THR A 93 1.27 -13.53 -14.84
CA THR A 93 0.87 -14.81 -15.44
C THR A 93 -0.56 -14.70 -15.94
N ASP A 94 -0.79 -15.02 -17.22
CA ASP A 94 -2.11 -15.00 -17.87
C ASP A 94 -2.91 -13.71 -17.63
N GLY A 95 -2.24 -12.55 -17.71
CA GLY A 95 -2.85 -11.24 -17.49
C GLY A 95 -3.11 -10.89 -16.02
N LYS A 96 -2.74 -11.75 -15.07
CA LYS A 96 -2.84 -11.49 -13.63
C LYS A 96 -1.50 -11.02 -13.08
N LEU A 97 -1.54 -9.98 -12.26
CA LEU A 97 -0.37 -9.45 -11.55
C LEU A 97 -0.43 -9.92 -10.09
N THR A 98 0.57 -10.66 -9.65
CA THR A 98 0.65 -11.20 -8.29
C THR A 98 1.76 -10.50 -7.52
N PHE A 99 1.42 -9.98 -6.35
CA PHE A 99 2.33 -9.38 -5.39
C PHE A 99 2.47 -10.31 -4.19
N THR A 100 3.67 -10.80 -3.94
CA THR A 100 3.97 -11.69 -2.80
C THR A 100 5.08 -11.07 -1.96
N TRP A 101 4.76 -10.70 -0.72
CA TRP A 101 5.76 -10.32 0.27
C TRP A 101 6.38 -11.59 0.84
N ARG A 102 7.71 -11.63 0.84
CA ARG A 102 8.48 -12.72 1.43
C ARG A 102 9.44 -12.16 2.46
N ASP A 103 9.69 -12.91 3.52
CA ASP A 103 10.71 -12.56 4.51
C ASP A 103 12.13 -12.69 3.95
N GLU A 104 13.14 -12.34 4.76
CA GLU A 104 14.56 -12.46 4.39
C GLU A 104 15.03 -13.90 4.13
N HIS A 105 14.23 -14.90 4.51
CA HIS A 105 14.46 -16.33 4.26
C HIS A 105 13.64 -16.86 3.09
N GLY A 106 12.82 -16.02 2.45
CA GLY A 106 11.96 -16.38 1.33
C GLY A 106 10.61 -16.98 1.73
N VAL A 107 10.25 -17.00 3.02
CA VAL A 107 8.93 -17.45 3.49
C VAL A 107 7.87 -16.42 3.09
N GLU A 108 6.75 -16.90 2.55
CA GLU A 108 5.63 -16.02 2.20
C GLU A 108 4.97 -15.42 3.44
N LEU A 109 4.88 -14.09 3.48
CA LEU A 109 4.24 -13.33 4.55
C LEU A 109 2.82 -12.91 4.17
N HIS A 110 2.63 -12.47 2.93
CA HIS A 110 1.34 -12.04 2.39
C HIS A 110 1.33 -12.12 0.87
N ARG A 111 0.15 -12.34 0.29
CA ARG A 111 -0.05 -12.44 -1.16
C ARG A 111 -1.31 -11.69 -1.60
N THR A 112 -1.23 -10.99 -2.73
CA THR A 112 -2.37 -10.30 -3.36
C THR A 112 -2.30 -10.47 -4.87
N VAL A 113 -3.44 -10.72 -5.50
CA VAL A 113 -3.57 -10.88 -6.96
C VAL A 113 -4.44 -9.76 -7.51
N LYS A 114 -4.05 -9.23 -8.69
CA LYS A 114 -4.77 -8.21 -9.45
C LYS A 114 -5.12 -8.74 -10.84
N GLU A 115 -6.29 -8.35 -11.31
CA GLU A 115 -6.87 -8.68 -12.63
C GLU A 115 -7.17 -7.42 -13.42
#